data_AF-B3P6Y6-F1
#
_entry.id   AF-B3P6Y6-F1
#
_cell.length_a   1.000
_cell.length_b   1.000
_cell.length_c   1.000
_cell.angle_alpha   90.00
_cell.angle_beta   90.00
_cell.angle_gamma   90.00
#
_symmetry.space_group_name_H-M   'P 1'
#
loop_
_entity.id
_entity.type
_entity.pdbx_description
1 polymer ?
#
loop_
_entity_poly.entity_id
_entity_poly.type
_entity_poly.pdbx_seq_one_letter_code
_entity_poly.pdbx_strand_id
1 'polypeptide(L)'
;MASKEGNNDAQLKATLINCNLNANDANDFAEFEETLAKIDSILQGKGPCEDDSKAGGDAKEKINFDNLDVDNVRLKVKENRTVINKKSLDEDNVNQVKEMNQQSFMEQVEKDANDRAEARAKAEYEAELQRSQGNEAFRSQKYEKAILHYDKAILKVKDSAITYCNRALCYIKLQNYKRALKDCQFVLEKLQETHLRAWLYQAHAYKGLKQDDKFEKSVAKAREHNPKQVAYIDKYIKQLEAEV
;
A
#
# COMPACT_ATOMS: atom_id res chain seq x y z
N MET A 1 24.89 -14.41 54.07
CA MET A 1 24.44 -13.59 52.92
C MET A 1 23.34 -14.35 52.17
N ALA A 2 22.12 -14.40 52.72
CA ALA A 2 21.05 -15.23 52.14
C ALA A 2 19.68 -14.60 52.42
N SER A 3 19.36 -13.47 51.78
CA SER A 3 18.02 -12.85 51.92
C SER A 3 17.56 -11.95 50.77
N LYS A 4 18.19 -11.98 49.58
CA LYS A 4 17.80 -11.07 48.47
C LYS A 4 17.24 -11.74 47.21
N GLU A 5 17.25 -13.06 47.09
CA GLU A 5 16.75 -13.74 45.87
C GLU A 5 15.24 -14.05 45.91
N GLY A 6 14.61 -14.11 47.09
CA GLY A 6 13.18 -14.48 47.20
C GLY A 6 12.18 -13.40 46.78
N ASN A 7 12.61 -12.13 46.64
CA ASN A 7 11.69 -11.02 46.38
C ASN A 7 11.44 -10.77 44.88
N ASN A 8 12.37 -11.18 44.02
CA ASN A 8 12.26 -10.99 42.58
C ASN A 8 11.33 -12.04 41.94
N ASP A 9 11.34 -13.28 42.45
CA ASP A 9 10.53 -14.38 41.90
C ASP A 9 9.02 -14.17 42.17
N ALA A 10 8.67 -13.59 43.33
CA ALA A 10 7.30 -13.21 43.66
C ALA A 10 6.79 -12.03 42.81
N GLN A 11 7.65 -11.05 42.52
CA GLN A 11 7.32 -9.92 41.63
C GLN A 11 7.18 -10.33 40.16
N LEU A 12 8.01 -11.27 39.69
CA LEU A 12 7.92 -11.85 38.35
C LEU A 12 6.65 -12.68 38.16
N LYS A 13 6.30 -13.51 39.16
CA LYS A 13 5.03 -14.26 39.13
C LYS A 13 3.79 -13.36 39.17
N ALA A 14 3.84 -12.27 39.94
CA ALA A 14 2.77 -11.29 39.99
C ALA A 14 2.62 -10.48 38.68
N THR A 15 3.72 -10.20 37.98
CA THR A 15 3.68 -9.52 36.66
C THR A 15 3.20 -10.45 35.55
N LEU A 16 3.54 -11.75 35.60
CA LEU A 16 3.04 -12.73 34.63
C LEU A 16 1.53 -12.92 34.71
N ILE A 17 0.96 -13.00 35.93
CA ILE A 17 -0.48 -13.16 36.15
C ILE A 17 -1.26 -11.92 35.67
N ASN A 18 -0.66 -10.73 35.77
CA ASN A 18 -1.27 -9.48 35.32
C ASN A 18 -1.29 -9.32 33.78
N CYS A 19 -0.54 -10.15 33.05
CA CYS A 19 -0.50 -10.14 31.58
C CYS A 19 -1.49 -11.12 30.93
N ASN A 20 -2.35 -11.79 31.71
CA ASN A 20 -3.41 -12.68 31.21
C ASN A 20 -2.95 -13.65 30.11
N LEU A 21 -1.75 -14.23 30.27
CA LEU A 21 -1.22 -15.27 29.41
C LEU A 21 -1.73 -16.61 29.93
N ASN A 22 -2.38 -17.39 29.07
CA ASN A 22 -2.87 -18.72 29.40
C ASN A 22 -1.67 -19.67 29.51
N ALA A 23 -1.75 -20.65 30.43
CA ALA A 23 -0.72 -21.68 30.61
C ALA A 23 -0.47 -22.58 29.38
N ASN A 24 -1.19 -22.37 28.27
CA ASN A 24 -0.95 -23.03 26.99
C ASN A 24 0.22 -22.42 26.20
N ASP A 25 0.61 -21.17 26.48
CA ASP A 25 1.69 -20.48 25.72
C ASP A 25 3.09 -21.03 26.05
N ALA A 26 3.24 -21.78 27.15
CA ALA A 26 4.48 -22.48 27.48
C ALA A 26 4.75 -23.66 26.52
N ASN A 27 3.69 -24.24 25.94
CA ASN A 27 3.80 -25.30 24.94
C ASN A 27 4.19 -24.73 23.57
N ASP A 28 3.68 -23.55 23.21
CA ASP A 28 3.98 -22.89 21.94
C ASP A 28 5.45 -22.46 21.85
N PHE A 29 6.05 -22.05 22.97
CA PHE A 29 7.47 -21.70 23.00
C PHE A 29 8.39 -22.94 22.89
N ALA A 30 8.01 -24.05 23.51
CA ALA A 30 8.73 -25.31 23.38
C ALA A 30 8.66 -25.86 21.94
N GLU A 31 7.49 -25.75 21.30
CA GLU A 31 7.30 -26.14 19.89
C GLU A 31 8.12 -25.23 18.95
N PHE A 32 8.22 -23.93 19.26
CA PHE A 32 9.07 -23.00 18.54
C PHE A 32 10.57 -23.36 18.65
N GLU A 33 11.07 -23.68 19.85
CA GLU A 33 12.47 -24.10 20.02
C GLU A 33 12.78 -25.43 19.29
N GLU A 34 11.83 -26.36 19.27
CA GLU A 34 11.98 -27.64 18.58
C GLU A 34 12.02 -27.47 17.05
N THR A 35 11.26 -26.52 16.50
CA THR A 35 11.30 -26.19 15.07
C THR A 35 12.61 -25.51 14.67
N LEU A 36 13.18 -24.65 15.51
CA LEU A 36 14.49 -24.06 15.26
C LEU A 36 15.60 -25.12 15.26
N ALA A 37 15.55 -26.08 16.19
CA ALA A 37 16.50 -27.19 16.22
C ALA A 37 16.41 -28.07 14.96
N LYS A 38 15.20 -28.29 14.42
CA LYS A 38 14.98 -29.00 13.15
C LYS A 38 15.57 -28.23 11.97
N ILE A 39 15.41 -26.91 11.92
CA ILE A 39 15.97 -26.07 10.86
C ILE A 39 17.51 -26.10 10.92
N ASP A 40 18.10 -26.03 12.11
CA ASP A 40 19.56 -26.10 12.29
C ASP A 40 20.13 -27.47 11.88
N SER A 41 19.43 -28.58 12.16
CA SER A 41 19.83 -29.91 11.71
C SER A 41 19.81 -30.06 10.18
N ILE A 42 18.84 -29.43 9.52
CA ILE A 42 18.74 -29.39 8.05
C ILE A 42 19.87 -28.54 7.45
N LEU A 43 20.17 -27.39 8.05
CA LEU A 43 21.25 -26.49 7.60
C LEU A 43 22.65 -27.08 7.80
N GLN A 44 22.84 -27.93 8.82
CA GLN A 44 24.11 -28.64 9.08
C GLN A 44 24.30 -29.92 8.25
N GLY A 45 23.36 -30.27 7.38
CA GLY A 45 23.53 -31.36 6.41
C GLY A 45 23.59 -32.78 7.01
N LYS A 46 23.12 -32.96 8.25
CA LYS A 46 22.98 -34.28 8.91
C LYS A 46 21.51 -34.57 9.16
N GLY A 47 20.77 -34.87 8.10
CA GLY A 47 19.51 -35.61 8.19
C GLY A 47 19.79 -37.12 8.15
N PRO A 48 18.98 -37.98 8.82
CA PRO A 48 19.06 -39.41 8.64
C PRO A 48 18.71 -39.75 7.20
N CYS A 49 19.63 -40.44 6.53
CA CYS A 49 19.41 -41.05 5.25
C CYS A 49 18.51 -42.27 5.48
N GLU A 50 17.19 -42.09 5.34
CA GLU A 50 16.34 -43.25 5.06
C GLU A 50 16.52 -43.62 3.58
N ASP A 51 16.81 -44.90 3.38
CA ASP A 51 17.14 -45.56 2.12
C ASP A 51 16.11 -45.29 1.00
N ASP A 52 16.41 -44.34 0.13
CA ASP A 52 15.93 -44.35 -1.26
C ASP A 52 16.99 -45.04 -2.14
N SER A 53 17.20 -46.33 -1.90
CA SER A 53 17.89 -47.21 -2.83
C SER A 53 16.99 -47.49 -4.05
N LYS A 54 16.78 -46.47 -4.90
CA LYS A 54 16.41 -46.61 -6.32
C LYS A 54 16.46 -45.27 -7.08
N ALA A 55 17.66 -44.78 -7.38
CA ALA A 55 17.95 -44.09 -8.64
C ALA A 55 19.46 -43.86 -8.78
N GLY A 56 20.14 -44.70 -9.56
CA GLY A 56 21.45 -44.37 -10.08
C GLY A 56 21.37 -43.19 -11.05
N GLY A 57 22.34 -42.29 -10.98
CA GLY A 57 22.50 -41.21 -11.96
C GLY A 57 23.60 -40.24 -11.56
N ASP A 58 24.70 -40.29 -12.30
CA ASP A 58 25.95 -39.56 -12.12
C ASP A 58 25.82 -38.04 -11.94
N ALA A 59 26.81 -37.46 -11.25
CA ALA A 59 27.00 -36.04 -11.06
C ALA A 59 26.96 -35.28 -12.40
N LYS A 60 26.00 -34.36 -12.57
CA LYS A 60 25.86 -33.58 -13.80
C LYS A 60 26.93 -32.49 -13.88
N GLU A 61 27.71 -32.55 -14.97
CA GLU A 61 28.63 -31.49 -15.40
C GLU A 61 27.94 -30.13 -15.52
N LYS A 62 28.68 -29.07 -15.20
CA LYS A 62 28.23 -27.67 -15.33
C LYS A 62 27.95 -27.38 -16.81
N ILE A 63 26.72 -26.99 -17.12
CA ILE A 63 26.31 -26.62 -18.47
C ILE A 63 26.97 -25.28 -18.82
N ASN A 64 27.74 -25.23 -19.91
CA ASN A 64 28.36 -24.01 -20.40
C ASN A 64 27.37 -23.25 -21.30
N PHE A 65 26.93 -22.07 -20.86
CA PHE A 65 25.80 -21.33 -21.45
C PHE A 65 26.12 -20.65 -22.79
N ASP A 66 27.40 -20.55 -23.17
CA ASP A 66 27.82 -19.78 -24.35
C ASP A 66 27.55 -20.48 -25.68
N ASN A 67 27.27 -21.80 -25.69
CA ASN A 67 27.03 -22.59 -26.90
C ASN A 67 25.64 -23.28 -26.92
N LEU A 68 24.64 -22.69 -26.26
CA LEU A 68 23.30 -23.28 -26.20
C LEU A 68 22.48 -22.91 -27.45
N ASP A 69 22.23 -23.90 -28.31
CA ASP A 69 21.36 -23.75 -29.49
C ASP A 69 19.90 -23.55 -29.07
N VAL A 70 19.47 -22.29 -29.01
CA VAL A 70 18.21 -21.84 -28.40
C VAL A 70 16.98 -22.46 -29.09
N ASP A 71 17.07 -22.72 -30.39
CA ASP A 71 15.95 -23.23 -31.19
C ASP A 71 15.65 -24.72 -30.94
N ASN A 72 16.60 -25.47 -30.37
CA ASN A 72 16.46 -26.90 -30.05
C ASN A 72 16.26 -27.20 -28.55
N VAL A 73 16.11 -26.18 -27.69
CA VAL A 73 15.88 -26.36 -26.25
C VAL A 73 14.43 -26.76 -25.98
N ARG A 74 14.16 -28.07 -25.93
CA ARG A 74 12.85 -28.58 -25.51
C ARG A 74 12.75 -28.57 -23.98
N LEU A 75 12.17 -27.50 -23.44
CA LEU A 75 11.85 -27.38 -22.01
C LEU A 75 10.85 -28.47 -21.60
N LYS A 76 11.33 -29.50 -20.88
CA LYS A 76 10.45 -30.44 -20.19
C LYS A 76 10.14 -29.88 -18.81
N VAL A 77 8.91 -29.41 -18.62
CA VAL A 77 8.40 -29.05 -17.29
C VAL A 77 8.44 -30.31 -16.42
N LYS A 78 9.39 -30.39 -15.49
CA LYS A 78 9.47 -31.51 -14.55
C LYS A 78 8.34 -31.49 -13.53
N GLU A 79 7.93 -30.30 -13.10
CA GLU A 79 6.83 -30.09 -12.15
C GLU A 79 6.10 -28.77 -12.45
N ASN A 80 4.78 -28.83 -12.59
CA ASN A 80 3.94 -27.64 -12.64
C ASN A 80 3.75 -27.10 -11.22
N ARG A 81 4.43 -26.00 -10.89
CA ARG A 81 4.27 -25.28 -9.61
C ARG A 81 3.04 -24.36 -9.57
N THR A 82 2.18 -24.42 -10.59
CA THR A 82 0.86 -23.80 -10.49
C THR A 82 0.14 -24.42 -9.29
N VAL A 83 -0.15 -23.61 -8.28
CA VAL A 83 -0.96 -23.99 -7.12
C VAL A 83 -2.42 -24.06 -7.55
N ILE A 84 -2.71 -24.87 -8.57
CA ILE A 84 -4.06 -25.29 -8.89
C ILE A 84 -4.37 -26.36 -7.84
N ASN A 85 -5.33 -26.08 -6.98
CA ASN A 85 -5.79 -27.02 -5.98
C ASN A 85 -6.41 -28.24 -6.68
N LYS A 86 -5.61 -29.28 -6.96
CA LYS A 86 -6.10 -30.49 -7.63
C LYS A 86 -7.05 -31.32 -6.76
N LYS A 87 -7.02 -31.14 -5.44
CA LYS A 87 -7.97 -31.78 -4.50
C LYS A 87 -9.41 -31.30 -4.68
N SER A 88 -9.67 -30.18 -5.38
CA SER A 88 -11.05 -29.85 -5.76
C SER A 88 -11.57 -30.68 -6.93
N LEU A 89 -10.72 -31.49 -7.56
CA LEU A 89 -11.06 -32.34 -8.71
C LEU A 89 -11.00 -33.85 -8.39
N ASP A 90 -10.51 -34.23 -7.21
CA ASP A 90 -10.38 -35.64 -6.82
C ASP A 90 -11.71 -36.18 -6.25
N GLU A 91 -12.53 -36.68 -7.17
CA GLU A 91 -13.24 -37.98 -7.18
C GLU A 91 -14.19 -38.45 -6.05
N ASP A 92 -14.61 -37.64 -5.07
CA ASP A 92 -15.76 -38.01 -4.20
C ASP A 92 -17.08 -37.25 -4.50
N ASN A 93 -17.13 -36.48 -5.59
CA ASN A 93 -18.37 -35.84 -6.03
C ASN A 93 -18.51 -35.73 -7.56
N VAL A 94 -18.20 -36.82 -8.27
CA VAL A 94 -18.33 -36.92 -9.74
C VAL A 94 -19.78 -36.71 -10.22
N ASN A 95 -20.79 -36.85 -9.35
CA ASN A 95 -22.20 -36.57 -9.65
C ASN A 95 -22.66 -35.13 -9.34
N GLN A 96 -21.79 -34.23 -8.86
CA GLN A 96 -22.11 -32.81 -8.70
C GLN A 96 -20.97 -31.88 -9.11
N VAL A 97 -20.19 -32.23 -10.15
CA VAL A 97 -19.62 -31.16 -10.99
C VAL A 97 -20.80 -30.56 -11.77
N LYS A 98 -21.62 -29.76 -11.08
CA LYS A 98 -22.51 -28.81 -11.73
C LYS A 98 -21.55 -27.89 -12.47
N GLU A 99 -21.30 -28.15 -13.75
CA GLU A 99 -20.90 -27.09 -14.66
C GLU A 99 -21.88 -25.95 -14.41
N MET A 100 -21.43 -24.90 -13.73
CA MET A 100 -22.27 -23.73 -13.55
C MET A 100 -22.67 -23.29 -14.95
N ASN A 101 -23.97 -23.30 -15.23
CA ASN A 101 -24.48 -22.81 -16.50
C ASN A 101 -23.83 -21.44 -16.73
N GLN A 102 -23.26 -21.21 -17.92
CA GLN A 102 -22.58 -19.98 -18.28
C GLN A 102 -23.40 -18.75 -17.86
N GLN A 103 -24.73 -18.84 -17.96
CA GLN A 103 -25.67 -17.81 -17.50
C GLN A 103 -25.57 -17.51 -15.99
N SER A 104 -25.51 -18.53 -15.12
CA SER A 104 -25.38 -18.35 -13.67
C SER A 104 -24.03 -17.76 -13.25
N PHE A 105 -22.96 -18.07 -14.00
CA PHE A 105 -21.65 -17.45 -13.79
C PHE A 105 -21.70 -15.96 -14.15
N MET A 106 -22.27 -15.64 -15.33
CA MET A 106 -22.45 -14.25 -15.76
C MET A 106 -23.30 -13.45 -14.77
N GLU A 107 -24.39 -14.02 -14.26
CA GLU A 107 -25.26 -13.38 -13.26
C GLU A 107 -24.51 -13.09 -11.94
N GLN A 108 -23.67 -14.02 -11.45
CA GLN A 108 -22.87 -13.79 -10.25
C GLN A 108 -21.81 -12.70 -10.45
N VAL A 109 -21.14 -12.69 -11.61
CA VAL A 109 -20.15 -11.66 -11.95
C VAL A 109 -20.81 -10.29 -12.07
N GLU A 110 -21.99 -10.21 -12.68
CA GLU A 110 -22.77 -8.98 -12.78
C GLU A 110 -23.19 -8.48 -11.39
N LYS A 111 -23.69 -9.38 -10.53
CA LYS A 111 -24.04 -9.03 -9.14
C LYS A 111 -22.83 -8.50 -8.37
N ASP A 112 -21.69 -9.17 -8.42
CA ASP A 112 -20.45 -8.70 -7.76
C ASP A 112 -19.97 -7.37 -8.35
N ALA A 113 -20.11 -7.15 -9.66
CA ALA A 113 -19.81 -5.87 -10.28
C ALA A 113 -20.73 -4.75 -9.77
N ASN A 114 -22.03 -5.01 -9.65
CA ASN A 114 -23.01 -4.08 -9.10
C ASN A 114 -22.75 -3.78 -7.63
N ASP A 115 -22.54 -4.79 -6.79
CA ASP A 115 -22.22 -4.62 -5.37
C ASP A 115 -20.94 -3.78 -5.18
N ARG A 116 -19.90 -4.02 -6.00
CA ARG A 116 -18.68 -3.21 -6.02
C ARG A 116 -18.93 -1.78 -6.49
N ALA A 117 -19.82 -1.57 -7.45
CA ALA A 117 -20.18 -0.24 -7.94
C ALA A 117 -20.96 0.56 -6.88
N GLU A 118 -21.93 -0.07 -6.21
CA GLU A 118 -22.69 0.54 -5.11
C GLU A 118 -21.79 0.91 -3.93
N ALA A 119 -20.85 0.02 -3.55
CA ALA A 119 -19.88 0.30 -2.49
C ALA A 119 -19.00 1.50 -2.84
N ARG A 120 -18.56 1.63 -4.10
CA ARG A 120 -17.80 2.80 -4.58
C ARG A 120 -18.64 4.07 -4.55
N ALA A 121 -19.88 4.02 -5.04
CA ALA A 121 -20.79 5.16 -5.03
C ALA A 121 -21.06 5.67 -3.61
N LYS A 122 -21.25 4.75 -2.65
CA LYS A 122 -21.40 5.09 -1.24
C LYS A 122 -20.14 5.74 -0.66
N ALA A 123 -18.96 5.17 -0.95
CA ALA A 123 -17.69 5.75 -0.51
C ALA A 123 -17.46 7.15 -1.09
N GLU A 124 -17.82 7.37 -2.35
CA GLU A 124 -17.74 8.66 -3.02
C GLU A 124 -18.70 9.69 -2.41
N TYR A 125 -19.94 9.29 -2.12
CA TYR A 125 -20.90 10.13 -1.41
C TYR A 125 -20.40 10.54 -0.01
N GLU A 126 -19.86 9.58 0.77
CA GLU A 126 -19.26 9.86 2.08
C GLU A 126 -18.05 10.79 1.98
N ALA A 127 -17.21 10.62 0.97
CA ALA A 127 -16.04 11.46 0.73
C ALA A 127 -16.46 12.90 0.37
N GLU A 128 -17.46 13.07 -0.49
CA GLU A 128 -18.00 14.36 -0.89
C GLU A 128 -18.61 15.10 0.30
N LEU A 129 -19.33 14.40 1.18
CA LEU A 129 -19.86 14.97 2.42
C LEU A 129 -18.73 15.51 3.31
N GLN A 130 -17.67 14.70 3.52
CA GLN A 130 -16.51 15.13 4.31
C GLN A 130 -15.78 16.31 3.64
N ARG A 131 -15.65 16.30 2.31
CA ARG A 131 -15.05 17.40 1.55
C ARG A 131 -15.85 18.70 1.72
N SER A 132 -17.18 18.62 1.68
CA SER A 132 -18.07 19.76 1.91
C SER A 132 -17.89 20.34 3.31
N GLN A 133 -17.86 19.48 4.34
CA GLN A 133 -17.56 19.89 5.73
C GLN A 133 -16.17 20.53 5.87
N GLY A 134 -15.17 19.98 5.17
CA GLY A 134 -13.83 20.57 5.10
C GLY A 134 -13.82 21.95 4.45
N ASN A 135 -14.60 22.15 3.38
CA ASN A 135 -14.76 23.47 2.74
C ASN A 135 -15.42 24.48 3.68
N GLU A 136 -16.41 24.08 4.46
CA GLU A 136 -17.07 24.92 5.46
C GLU A 136 -16.11 25.32 6.59
N ALA A 137 -15.34 24.35 7.10
CA ALA A 137 -14.29 24.61 8.08
C ALA A 137 -13.20 25.55 7.54
N PHE A 138 -12.83 25.41 6.25
CA PHE A 138 -11.89 26.30 5.58
C PHE A 138 -12.42 27.74 5.50
N ARG A 139 -13.69 27.92 5.10
CA ARG A 139 -14.34 29.24 5.10
C ARG A 139 -14.41 29.87 6.50
N SER A 140 -14.54 29.03 7.53
CA SER A 140 -14.49 29.42 8.94
C SER A 140 -13.07 29.68 9.47
N GLN A 141 -12.05 29.66 8.59
CA GLN A 141 -10.62 29.82 8.93
C GLN A 141 -10.06 28.76 9.91
N LYS A 142 -10.79 27.66 10.12
CA LYS A 142 -10.37 26.54 10.99
C LYS A 142 -9.59 25.52 10.16
N TYR A 143 -8.38 25.90 9.73
CA TYR A 143 -7.60 25.11 8.76
C TYR A 143 -7.22 23.71 9.26
N GLU A 144 -6.89 23.56 10.55
CA GLU A 144 -6.55 22.25 11.12
C GLU A 144 -7.75 21.29 11.09
N LYS A 145 -8.95 21.77 11.41
CA LYS A 145 -10.18 20.98 11.32
C LYS A 145 -10.50 20.63 9.87
N ALA A 146 -10.29 21.57 8.94
CA ALA A 146 -10.48 21.32 7.52
C ALA A 146 -9.57 20.18 7.03
N ILE A 147 -8.30 20.16 7.45
CA ILE A 147 -7.36 19.08 7.13
C ILE A 147 -7.88 17.73 7.62
N LEU A 148 -8.39 17.63 8.85
CA LEU A 148 -8.95 16.37 9.37
C LEU A 148 -10.14 15.86 8.53
N HIS A 149 -11.00 16.75 8.06
CA HIS A 149 -12.11 16.38 7.18
C HIS A 149 -11.61 15.94 5.79
N TYR A 150 -10.62 16.64 5.22
CA TYR A 150 -10.01 16.23 3.95
C TYR A 150 -9.27 14.90 4.07
N ASP A 151 -8.60 14.62 5.20
CA ASP A 151 -7.96 13.34 5.46
C ASP A 151 -8.99 12.20 5.49
N LYS A 152 -10.13 12.41 6.14
CA LYS A 152 -11.26 11.47 6.14
C LYS A 152 -11.81 11.24 4.72
N ALA A 153 -11.93 12.30 3.92
CA ALA A 153 -12.36 12.17 2.53
C ALA A 153 -11.35 11.36 1.69
N ILE A 154 -10.05 11.61 1.85
CA ILE A 154 -8.97 10.89 1.14
C ILE A 154 -8.93 9.41 1.53
N LEU A 155 -9.24 9.07 2.79
CA LEU A 155 -9.32 7.67 3.23
C LEU A 155 -10.41 6.88 2.48
N LYS A 156 -11.49 7.57 2.07
CA LYS A 156 -12.60 6.98 1.31
C LYS A 156 -12.31 6.96 -0.19
N VAL A 157 -11.81 8.07 -0.74
CA VAL A 157 -11.52 8.26 -2.17
C VAL A 157 -10.11 8.83 -2.31
N LYS A 158 -9.17 7.96 -2.71
CA LYS A 158 -7.72 8.28 -2.80
C LYS A 158 -7.33 8.97 -4.11
N ASP A 159 -8.24 9.02 -5.07
CA ASP A 159 -8.05 9.51 -6.44
C ASP A 159 -8.73 10.88 -6.67
N SER A 160 -9.00 11.64 -5.59
CA SER A 160 -9.60 12.98 -5.69
C SER A 160 -8.56 14.10 -5.69
N ALA A 161 -8.16 14.57 -6.88
CA ALA A 161 -7.18 15.66 -7.04
C ALA A 161 -7.61 16.96 -6.32
N ILE A 162 -8.91 17.27 -6.36
CA ILE A 162 -9.49 18.45 -5.72
C ILE A 162 -9.28 18.41 -4.20
N THR A 163 -9.47 17.26 -3.57
CA THR A 163 -9.36 17.10 -2.12
C THR A 163 -7.92 17.30 -1.66
N TYR A 164 -6.94 16.75 -2.38
CA TYR A 164 -5.51 17.01 -2.12
C TYR A 164 -5.15 18.48 -2.32
N CYS A 165 -5.63 19.13 -3.39
CA CYS A 165 -5.38 20.55 -3.61
C CYS A 165 -5.95 21.42 -2.47
N ASN A 166 -7.16 21.11 -2.00
CA ASN A 166 -7.79 21.83 -0.90
C ASN A 166 -7.02 21.63 0.42
N ARG A 167 -6.52 20.41 0.69
CA ARG A 167 -5.66 20.13 1.85
C ARG A 167 -4.31 20.86 1.75
N ALA A 168 -3.69 20.87 0.57
CA ALA A 168 -2.45 21.60 0.30
C ALA A 168 -2.61 23.11 0.59
N LEU A 169 -3.74 23.70 0.18
CA LEU A 169 -4.04 25.10 0.47
C LEU A 169 -4.18 25.35 1.98
N CYS A 170 -4.78 24.44 2.74
CA CYS A 170 -4.83 24.53 4.20
C CYS A 170 -3.43 24.51 4.81
N TYR A 171 -2.55 23.63 4.32
CA TYR A 171 -1.16 23.58 4.78
C TYR A 171 -0.39 24.86 4.44
N ILE A 172 -0.62 25.47 3.27
CA ILE A 172 -0.04 26.77 2.91
C ILE A 172 -0.51 27.85 3.88
N LYS A 173 -1.81 27.90 4.22
CA LYS A 173 -2.35 28.86 5.20
C LYS A 173 -1.78 28.66 6.62
N LEU A 174 -1.41 27.42 6.96
CA LEU A 174 -0.69 27.10 8.20
C LEU A 174 0.84 27.23 8.07
N GLN A 175 1.35 27.80 6.96
CA GLN A 175 2.77 27.95 6.64
C GLN A 175 3.58 26.63 6.62
N ASN A 176 2.89 25.49 6.48
CA ASN A 176 3.51 24.18 6.36
C ASN A 176 3.74 23.82 4.89
N TYR A 177 4.66 24.54 4.26
CA TYR A 177 4.95 24.40 2.82
C TYR A 177 5.47 23.01 2.44
N LYS A 178 6.20 22.33 3.31
CA LYS A 178 6.75 20.99 3.03
C LYS A 178 5.65 19.95 2.84
N ARG A 179 4.58 19.98 3.66
CA ARG A 179 3.43 19.08 3.50
C ARG A 179 2.59 19.45 2.28
N ALA A 180 2.39 20.75 2.05
CA ALA A 180 1.69 21.23 0.85
C ALA A 180 2.36 20.75 -0.45
N LEU A 181 3.69 20.78 -0.51
CA LEU A 181 4.44 20.28 -1.68
C LEU A 181 4.21 18.80 -1.94
N LYS A 182 4.17 17.96 -0.89
CA LYS A 182 3.90 16.52 -1.05
C LYS A 182 2.53 16.27 -1.67
N ASP A 183 1.53 17.02 -1.22
CA ASP A 183 0.17 16.91 -1.76
C ASP A 183 0.11 17.37 -3.23
N CYS A 184 0.76 18.50 -3.55
CA CYS A 184 0.80 18.99 -4.93
C CYS A 184 1.55 18.02 -5.85
N GLN A 185 2.70 17.48 -5.41
CA GLN A 185 3.46 16.48 -6.17
C GLN A 185 2.64 15.21 -6.41
N PHE A 186 1.93 14.72 -5.39
CA PHE A 186 1.06 13.56 -5.56
C PHE A 186 -0.01 13.80 -6.63
N VAL A 187 -0.65 14.97 -6.63
CA VAL A 187 -1.64 15.33 -7.66
C VAL A 187 -1.02 15.36 -9.05
N LEU A 188 0.13 16.00 -9.20
CA LEU A 188 0.79 16.18 -10.49
C LEU A 188 1.37 14.89 -11.06
N GLU A 189 1.89 14.00 -10.22
CA GLU A 189 2.53 12.75 -10.65
C GLU A 189 1.56 11.57 -10.80
N LYS A 190 0.50 11.51 -9.96
CA LYS A 190 -0.35 10.31 -9.85
C LYS A 190 -1.76 10.50 -10.36
N LEU A 191 -2.28 11.73 -10.38
CA LEU A 191 -3.66 12.00 -10.75
C LEU A 191 -3.75 12.74 -12.08
N GLN A 192 -3.32 14.00 -12.07
CA GLN A 192 -3.52 14.93 -13.17
C GLN A 192 -2.35 15.90 -13.24
N GLU A 193 -1.45 15.67 -14.20
CA GLU A 193 -0.31 16.55 -14.46
C GLU A 193 -0.74 17.94 -14.92
N THR A 194 -1.89 18.07 -15.59
CA THR A 194 -2.39 19.34 -16.12
C THR A 194 -3.12 20.21 -15.08
N HIS A 195 -3.27 19.74 -13.85
CA HIS A 195 -4.13 20.37 -12.85
C HIS A 195 -3.58 21.75 -12.42
N LEU A 196 -4.22 22.83 -12.86
CA LEU A 196 -3.71 24.20 -12.67
C LEU A 196 -3.44 24.55 -11.20
N ARG A 197 -4.42 24.30 -10.33
CA ARG A 197 -4.31 24.62 -8.89
C ARG A 197 -3.12 23.95 -8.22
N ALA A 198 -2.80 22.71 -8.60
CA ALA A 198 -1.67 21.98 -8.02
C ALA A 198 -0.34 22.67 -8.36
N TRP A 199 -0.14 23.08 -9.62
CA TRP A 199 1.04 23.86 -10.03
C TRP A 199 1.13 25.21 -9.29
N LEU A 200 0.01 25.93 -9.17
CA LEU A 200 -0.03 27.22 -8.48
C LEU A 200 0.29 27.10 -6.98
N TYR A 201 -0.28 26.10 -6.30
CA TYR A 201 -0.01 25.85 -4.88
C TYR A 201 1.42 25.32 -4.66
N GLN A 202 1.96 24.55 -5.60
CA GLN A 202 3.36 24.15 -5.58
C GLN A 202 4.29 25.37 -5.69
N ALA A 203 4.00 26.29 -6.61
CA ALA A 203 4.74 27.54 -6.75
C ALA A 203 4.65 28.38 -5.47
N HIS A 204 3.46 28.57 -4.91
CA HIS A 204 3.27 29.25 -3.62
C HIS A 204 4.14 28.63 -2.51
N ALA A 205 4.11 27.30 -2.38
CA ALA A 205 4.91 26.62 -1.38
C ALA A 205 6.43 26.76 -1.60
N TYR A 206 6.91 26.77 -2.85
CA TYR A 206 8.32 27.07 -3.14
C TYR A 206 8.71 28.51 -2.83
N LYS A 207 7.80 29.47 -3.07
CA LYS A 207 8.02 30.88 -2.69
C LYS A 207 8.15 31.02 -1.18
N GLY A 208 7.28 30.37 -0.41
CA GLY A 208 7.35 30.33 1.05
C GLY A 208 8.62 29.67 1.60
N LEU A 209 9.24 28.75 0.83
CA LEU A 209 10.52 28.12 1.15
C LEU A 209 11.74 28.87 0.59
N LYS A 210 11.56 30.02 -0.06
CA LYS A 210 12.61 30.82 -0.73
C LYS A 210 13.41 30.02 -1.77
N GLN A 211 12.73 29.14 -2.52
CA GLN A 211 13.31 28.36 -3.61
C GLN A 211 12.87 28.93 -4.96
N ASP A 212 13.44 30.08 -5.35
CA ASP A 212 13.01 30.82 -6.55
C ASP A 212 13.24 30.02 -7.86
N ASP A 213 14.35 29.25 -7.97
CA ASP A 213 14.62 28.40 -9.15
C ASP A 213 13.49 27.40 -9.45
N LYS A 214 12.90 26.82 -8.40
CA LYS A 214 11.80 25.83 -8.53
C LYS A 214 10.46 26.52 -8.69
N PHE A 215 10.30 27.70 -8.12
CA PHE A 215 9.13 28.54 -8.31
C PHE A 215 8.95 28.88 -9.79
N GLU A 216 9.97 29.41 -10.45
CA GLU A 216 9.91 29.78 -11.87
C GLU A 216 9.60 28.58 -12.77
N LYS A 217 10.23 27.43 -12.50
CA LYS A 217 9.94 26.17 -13.22
C LYS A 217 8.49 25.74 -13.07
N SER A 218 7.93 25.85 -11.87
CA SER A 218 6.54 25.46 -11.60
C SER A 218 5.55 26.40 -12.30
N VAL A 219 5.85 27.70 -12.32
CA VAL A 219 5.07 28.72 -13.05
C VAL A 219 5.12 28.49 -14.57
N ALA A 220 6.30 28.20 -15.12
CA ALA A 220 6.45 27.92 -16.54
C ALA A 220 5.59 26.72 -16.96
N LYS A 221 5.65 25.62 -16.20
CA LYS A 221 4.79 24.45 -16.41
C LYS A 221 3.31 24.77 -16.28
N ALA A 222 2.92 25.60 -15.30
CA ALA A 222 1.53 26.02 -15.15
C ALA A 222 1.00 26.71 -16.41
N ARG A 223 1.82 27.57 -17.03
CA ARG A 223 1.47 28.29 -18.28
C ARG A 223 1.44 27.35 -19.49
N GLU A 224 2.39 26.42 -19.58
CA GLU A 224 2.47 25.43 -20.66
C GLU A 224 1.23 24.53 -20.71
N HIS A 225 0.84 23.96 -19.56
CA HIS A 225 -0.31 23.05 -19.51
C HIS A 225 -1.68 23.77 -19.57
N ASN A 226 -1.75 25.05 -19.21
CA ASN A 226 -3.01 25.80 -19.13
C ASN A 226 -2.98 27.14 -19.91
N PRO A 227 -2.82 27.10 -21.26
CA PRO A 227 -2.67 28.31 -22.08
C PRO A 227 -3.90 29.22 -22.04
N LYS A 228 -5.10 28.66 -21.79
CA LYS A 228 -6.34 29.44 -21.71
C LYS A 228 -6.45 30.29 -20.44
N GLN A 229 -5.70 29.96 -19.38
CA GLN A 229 -5.84 30.58 -18.06
C GLN A 229 -4.61 31.40 -17.66
N VAL A 230 -3.72 31.74 -18.61
CA VAL A 230 -2.47 32.46 -18.35
C VAL A 230 -2.70 33.80 -17.64
N ALA A 231 -3.71 34.57 -18.03
CA ALA A 231 -4.05 35.83 -17.35
C ALA A 231 -4.40 35.65 -15.86
N TYR A 232 -5.03 34.53 -15.51
CA TYR A 232 -5.33 34.18 -14.12
C TYR A 232 -4.07 33.78 -13.36
N ILE A 233 -3.18 33.00 -13.99
CA ILE A 233 -1.90 32.59 -13.42
C ILE A 233 -1.05 33.81 -13.09
N ASP A 234 -0.91 34.75 -14.02
CA ASP A 234 -0.09 35.95 -13.84
C ASP A 234 -0.66 36.86 -12.75
N LYS A 235 -1.99 37.00 -12.68
CA LYS A 235 -2.64 37.72 -11.58
C LYS A 235 -2.35 37.06 -10.23
N TYR A 236 -2.41 35.73 -10.15
CA TYR A 236 -2.14 34.99 -8.92
C TYR A 236 -0.68 35.15 -8.48
N ILE A 237 0.28 35.02 -9.39
CA ILE A 237 1.71 35.20 -9.11
C ILE A 237 1.99 36.61 -8.60
N LYS A 238 1.43 37.63 -9.25
CA LYS A 238 1.59 39.02 -8.82
C LYS A 238 1.06 39.26 -7.40
N GLN A 239 -0.01 38.56 -7.00
CA GLN A 239 -0.51 38.61 -5.62
C GLN A 239 0.47 37.96 -4.64
N LEU A 240 1.04 36.80 -5.00
CA LEU A 240 2.03 36.12 -4.16
C LEU A 240 3.30 36.96 -3.96
N GLU A 241 3.79 37.61 -5.01
CA GLU A 241 4.96 38.49 -4.93
C GLU A 241 4.72 39.74 -4.08
N ALA A 242 3.46 40.16 -3.94
CA ALA A 242 3.07 41.30 -3.11
C ALA A 242 2.85 40.94 -1.63
N GLU A 243 2.65 39.65 -1.31
CA GLU A 243 2.45 39.16 0.06
C GLU A 243 3.77 38.85 0.80
N VAL A 244 4.91 38.84 0.09
CA VAL A 244 6.26 38.56 0.60
C VAL A 244 7.01 39.86 0.91
#